data_AF-A0A011NTX8-F1
#
_entry.id   AF-A0A011NTX8-F1
#
_cell.length_a   1.000
_cell.length_b   1.000
_cell.length_c   1.000
_cell.angle_alpha   90.00
_cell.angle_beta   90.00
_cell.angle_gamma   90.00
#
_symmetry.space_group_name_H-M   'P 1'
#
loop_
_entity.id
_entity.type
_entity.pdbx_description
1 polymer ?
#
loop_
_entity_poly.entity_id
_entity_poly.type
_entity_poly.pdbx_seq_one_letter_code
_entity_poly.pdbx_strand_id
1 'polypeptide(L)'
;MDTAFRWRHRFLQCIKAQQPQTLAGLVEADETFFRESFKGERGGALYRCRRPKTRGTPAAKRGLSREQIPVLVARDRASGSTLSAVIAGRTATAIGRPLIGHLAEDAELFTDGASAYCTLAKKHGIELRIAPRSVKHKTKGALHITTSTPTTGG
;
A
#
# COMPACT_ATOMS: atom_id res chain seq x y z
N MET A 1 7.17 -24.88 -21.70
CA MET A 1 7.10 -24.74 -20.23
C MET A 1 8.01 -23.59 -19.84
N ASP A 2 7.44 -22.45 -19.45
CA ASP A 2 8.18 -21.20 -19.28
C ASP A 2 8.90 -21.16 -17.93
N THR A 3 10.20 -21.49 -17.95
CA THR A 3 11.08 -21.58 -16.78
C THR A 3 11.12 -20.26 -16.01
N ALA A 4 11.06 -19.12 -16.71
CA ALA A 4 11.09 -17.79 -16.10
C ALA A 4 9.82 -17.50 -15.28
N PHE A 5 8.64 -17.90 -15.76
CA PHE A 5 7.39 -17.74 -15.03
C PHE A 5 7.41 -18.51 -13.70
N ARG A 6 7.89 -19.75 -13.70
CA ARG A 6 8.02 -20.57 -12.49
C ARG A 6 9.01 -19.96 -11.49
N TRP A 7 10.16 -19.48 -11.96
CA TRP A 7 11.15 -18.81 -11.10
C TRP A 7 10.60 -17.53 -10.49
N ARG A 8 9.91 -16.69 -11.28
CA ARG A 8 9.24 -15.50 -10.77
C ARG A 8 8.24 -15.84 -9.67
N HIS A 9 7.41 -16.87 -9.86
CA HIS A 9 6.42 -17.25 -8.87
C HIS A 9 7.08 -17.72 -7.56
N ARG A 10 8.11 -18.56 -7.64
CA ARG A 10 8.87 -19.02 -6.47
C ARG A 10 9.54 -17.85 -5.74
N PHE A 11 10.17 -16.94 -6.47
CA PHE A 11 10.83 -15.78 -5.88
C PHE A 11 9.85 -14.84 -5.18
N LEU A 12 8.70 -14.56 -5.81
CA LEU A 12 7.65 -13.75 -5.21
C LEU A 12 7.02 -14.42 -3.97
N GLN A 13 6.90 -15.75 -3.96
CA GLN A 13 6.45 -16.49 -2.77
C GLN A 13 7.42 -16.30 -1.60
N CYS A 14 8.73 -16.38 -1.84
CA CYS A 14 9.74 -16.15 -0.80
C CYS A 14 9.64 -14.73 -0.23
N ILE A 15 9.58 -13.71 -1.09
CA ILE A 15 9.43 -12.31 -0.64
C ILE A 15 8.14 -12.13 0.16
N LYS A 16 7.03 -12.73 -0.29
CA LYS A 16 5.75 -12.64 0.41
C LYS A 16 5.83 -13.22 1.83
N ALA A 17 6.63 -14.26 2.04
CA ALA A 17 6.83 -14.87 3.35
C ALA A 17 7.75 -14.05 4.27
N GLN A 18 8.58 -13.15 3.72
CA GLN A 18 9.46 -12.28 4.49
C GLN A 18 8.73 -11.01 4.97
N GLN A 19 7.68 -11.19 5.77
CA GLN A 19 7.05 -10.09 6.50
C GLN A 19 7.67 -9.96 7.89
N PRO A 20 7.81 -8.75 8.43
CA PRO A 20 8.29 -8.58 9.80
C PRO A 20 7.31 -9.21 10.79
N GLN A 21 7.81 -9.81 11.87
CA GLN A 21 6.94 -10.32 12.93
C GLN A 21 6.34 -9.16 13.74
N THR A 22 7.15 -8.14 14.00
CA THR A 22 6.77 -6.99 14.81
C THR A 22 7.29 -5.69 14.17
N LEU A 23 6.52 -4.62 14.30
CA LEU A 23 6.83 -3.23 13.98
C LEU A 23 6.71 -2.44 15.28
N ALA A 24 7.76 -1.76 15.69
CA ALA A 24 7.84 -1.05 16.96
C ALA A 24 8.22 0.42 16.78
N GLY A 25 8.08 1.21 17.83
CA GLY A 25 8.37 2.65 17.79
C GLY A 25 7.54 3.38 16.73
N LEU A 26 8.17 4.19 15.89
CA LEU A 26 7.47 4.98 14.87
C LEU A 26 7.23 4.18 13.58
N VAL A 27 5.98 3.82 13.34
CA VAL A 27 5.53 3.05 12.18
C VAL A 27 4.78 3.95 11.20
N GLU A 28 5.37 4.20 10.03
CA GLU A 28 4.71 4.92 8.94
C GLU A 28 3.80 3.98 8.16
N ALA A 29 2.51 4.29 8.05
CA ALA A 29 1.55 3.48 7.30
C ALA A 29 0.81 4.32 6.25
N ASP A 30 0.75 3.78 5.03
CA ASP A 30 0.03 4.39 3.91
C ASP A 30 -0.52 3.31 2.96
N GLU A 31 -1.51 3.66 2.14
CA GLU A 31 -2.01 2.81 1.07
C GLU A 31 -1.56 3.29 -0.31
N THR A 32 -0.97 2.38 -1.09
CA THR A 32 -0.67 2.60 -2.50
C THR A 32 -1.65 1.82 -3.39
N PHE A 33 -2.08 2.43 -4.50
CA PHE A 33 -3.04 1.84 -5.41
C PHE A 33 -2.40 1.46 -6.74
N PHE A 34 -2.34 0.15 -7.03
CA PHE A 34 -1.87 -0.35 -8.32
C PHE A 34 -3.03 -0.56 -9.27
N ARG A 35 -2.87 -0.21 -10.55
CA ARG A 35 -3.89 -0.53 -11.56
C ARG A 35 -3.79 -2.00 -11.92
N GLU A 36 -4.89 -2.72 -11.78
CA GLU A 36 -4.99 -4.11 -12.23
C GLU A 36 -4.87 -4.15 -13.76
N SER A 37 -3.93 -4.96 -14.25
CA SER A 37 -3.59 -5.04 -15.67
C SER A 37 -3.79 -6.47 -16.17
N PHE A 38 -4.71 -6.66 -17.10
CA PHE A 38 -4.99 -7.94 -17.77
C PHE A 38 -4.17 -8.12 -19.06
N LYS A 39 -2.97 -7.54 -19.09
CA LYS A 39 -2.12 -7.57 -20.28
C LYS A 39 -1.79 -9.02 -20.65
N GLY A 40 -2.21 -9.44 -21.84
CA GLY A 40 -1.96 -10.78 -22.36
C GLY A 40 -3.08 -11.80 -22.10
N GLU A 41 -4.16 -11.42 -21.41
CA GLU A 41 -5.32 -12.31 -21.29
C GLU A 41 -6.04 -12.45 -22.65
N ARG A 42 -6.10 -13.68 -23.16
CA ARG A 42 -6.81 -14.03 -24.40
C ARG A 42 -7.87 -15.09 -24.06
N GLY A 43 -9.15 -14.76 -24.22
CA GLY A 43 -10.26 -15.73 -24.19
C GLY A 43 -10.71 -16.25 -22.82
N GLY A 44 -10.22 -15.71 -21.70
CA GLY A 44 -10.61 -16.11 -20.34
C GLY A 44 -11.98 -15.56 -19.87
N ALA A 45 -12.43 -15.99 -18.68
CA ALA A 45 -13.66 -15.49 -18.08
C ALA A 45 -13.62 -13.96 -17.82
N LEU A 46 -12.44 -13.40 -17.52
CA LEU A 46 -12.26 -11.96 -17.30
C LEU A 46 -12.14 -11.18 -18.62
N TYR A 47 -11.62 -11.80 -19.69
CA TYR A 47 -11.69 -11.28 -21.06
C TYR A 47 -13.13 -11.02 -21.53
N ARG A 48 -14.09 -11.85 -21.12
CA ARG A 48 -15.53 -11.64 -21.41
C ARG A 48 -16.15 -10.51 -20.60
N CYS A 49 -15.62 -10.24 -19.40
CA CYS A 49 -16.13 -9.19 -18.50
C CYS A 49 -15.46 -7.83 -18.73
N ARG A 50 -14.27 -7.76 -19.35
CA ARG A 50 -13.52 -6.51 -19.53
C ARG A 50 -12.51 -6.60 -20.68
N ARG A 51 -12.60 -5.66 -21.65
CA ARG A 51 -11.68 -5.62 -22.80
C ARG A 51 -10.22 -5.29 -22.37
N PRO A 52 -9.20 -5.95 -22.96
CA PRO A 52 -7.80 -5.62 -22.73
C PRO A 52 -7.49 -4.15 -23.08
N LYS A 53 -6.74 -3.44 -22.22
CA LYS A 53 -6.34 -2.02 -22.46
C LYS A 53 -4.97 -1.90 -23.11
N THR A 54 -4.83 -0.96 -24.06
CA THR A 54 -3.58 -0.56 -24.69
C THR A 54 -2.72 0.31 -23.76
N ARG A 55 -1.40 0.22 -23.89
CA ARG A 55 -0.41 0.94 -23.06
C ARG A 55 -0.64 2.45 -23.15
N GLY A 56 -0.57 3.16 -22.01
CA GLY A 56 -0.68 4.63 -21.95
C GLY A 56 -2.09 5.18 -21.75
N THR A 57 -3.13 4.35 -21.66
CA THR A 57 -4.51 4.84 -21.46
C THR A 57 -4.79 5.20 -19.99
N PRO A 58 -5.26 6.42 -19.69
CA PRO A 58 -5.73 6.80 -18.35
C PRO A 58 -6.83 5.88 -17.84
N ALA A 59 -7.03 5.83 -16.52
CA ALA A 59 -8.17 5.10 -15.95
C ALA A 59 -9.49 5.75 -16.45
N ALA A 60 -10.48 4.93 -16.81
CA ALA A 60 -11.76 5.43 -17.33
C ALA A 60 -12.62 6.09 -16.23
N LYS A 61 -12.29 5.85 -14.95
CA LYS A 61 -12.95 6.42 -13.77
C LYS A 61 -11.90 6.94 -12.79
N ARG A 62 -12.10 8.15 -12.25
CA ARG A 62 -11.31 8.69 -11.12
C ARG A 62 -11.76 8.03 -9.80
N GLY A 63 -10.83 7.80 -8.88
CA GLY A 63 -11.09 7.24 -7.54
C GLY A 63 -11.10 5.71 -7.48
N LEU A 64 -11.36 5.17 -6.27
CA LEU A 64 -11.46 3.74 -5.89
C LEU A 64 -12.40 2.96 -6.81
N SER A 65 -11.97 2.73 -8.04
CA SER A 65 -12.67 1.91 -9.00
C SER A 65 -12.27 0.46 -8.75
N ARG A 66 -13.13 -0.48 -9.18
CA ARG A 66 -12.78 -1.91 -9.26
C ARG A 66 -11.57 -2.21 -10.17
N GLU A 67 -10.90 -1.18 -10.70
CA GLU A 67 -9.70 -1.28 -11.51
C GLU A 67 -8.39 -1.13 -10.71
N GLN A 68 -8.47 -0.84 -9.41
CA GLN A 68 -7.31 -0.62 -8.55
C GLN A 68 -7.21 -1.67 -7.44
N ILE A 69 -6.01 -2.21 -7.26
CA ILE A 69 -5.62 -3.10 -6.17
C ILE A 69 -4.97 -2.22 -5.09
N PRO A 70 -5.62 -2.04 -3.93
CA PRO A 70 -5.02 -1.32 -2.82
C PRO A 70 -4.02 -2.21 -2.08
N VAL A 71 -2.86 -1.64 -1.77
CA VAL A 71 -1.78 -2.29 -1.02
C VAL A 71 -1.43 -1.39 0.15
N LEU A 72 -1.61 -1.92 1.36
CA LEU A 72 -1.07 -1.31 2.57
C LEU A 72 0.44 -1.52 2.60
N VAL A 73 1.17 -0.46 2.92
CA VAL A 73 2.59 -0.50 3.25
C VAL A 73 2.77 0.14 4.62
N ALA A 74 3.37 -0.59 5.56
CA ALA A 74 3.73 -0.08 6.87
C ALA A 74 5.22 -0.28 7.10
N ARG A 75 5.93 0.75 7.56
CA ARG A 75 7.38 0.74 7.74
C ARG A 75 7.77 1.24 9.11
N ASP A 76 8.52 0.43 9.84
CA ASP A 76 9.22 0.86 11.05
C ASP A 76 10.43 1.70 10.64
N ARG A 77 10.50 2.93 11.16
CA ARG A 77 11.57 3.88 10.85
C ARG A 77 12.93 3.50 11.45
N ALA A 78 12.95 2.89 12.63
CA ALA A 78 14.19 2.57 13.32
C ALA A 78 14.83 1.31 12.72
N SER A 79 14.05 0.24 12.57
CA SER A 79 14.57 -1.02 12.03
C SER A 79 14.61 -1.06 10.50
N GLY A 80 13.81 -0.22 9.82
CA GLY A 80 13.61 -0.27 8.38
C GLY A 80 12.72 -1.41 7.91
N SER A 81 12.18 -2.21 8.84
CA SER A 81 11.28 -3.32 8.56
C SER A 81 10.02 -2.84 7.85
N THR A 82 9.62 -3.53 6.79
CA THR A 82 8.48 -3.12 5.96
C THR A 82 7.47 -4.27 5.84
N LEU A 83 6.26 -4.03 6.32
CA LEU A 83 5.09 -4.86 6.12
C LEU A 83 4.37 -4.41 4.85
N SER A 84 3.95 -5.36 4.01
CA SER A 84 3.11 -5.07 2.85
C SER A 84 1.99 -6.09 2.68
N ALA A 85 0.78 -5.60 2.43
CA ALA A 85 -0.40 -6.46 2.29
C ALA A 85 -1.40 -5.90 1.28
N VAL A 86 -1.95 -6.77 0.43
CA VAL A 86 -3.12 -6.43 -0.39
C VAL A 86 -4.34 -6.35 0.53
N ILE A 87 -5.05 -5.24 0.49
CA ILE A 87 -6.23 -5.01 1.33
C ILE A 87 -7.52 -5.05 0.49
N ALA A 88 -8.67 -5.24 1.15
CA ALA A 88 -9.96 -5.26 0.45
C ALA A 88 -10.51 -3.85 0.15
N GLY A 89 -9.94 -2.82 0.77
CA GLY A 89 -10.38 -1.42 0.66
C GLY A 89 -9.73 -0.55 1.72
N ARG A 90 -10.18 0.71 1.83
CA ARG A 90 -9.63 1.71 2.78
C ARG A 90 -10.40 1.80 4.10
N THR A 91 -11.14 0.76 4.49
CA THR A 91 -11.86 0.78 5.77
C THR A 91 -10.91 0.45 6.91
N ALA A 92 -11.20 0.94 8.12
CA ALA A 92 -10.42 0.62 9.31
C ALA A 92 -10.29 -0.90 9.53
N THR A 93 -11.34 -1.66 9.19
CA THR A 93 -11.32 -3.13 9.25
C THR A 93 -10.40 -3.76 8.22
N ALA A 94 -10.38 -3.24 6.99
CA ALA A 94 -9.55 -3.76 5.91
C ALA A 94 -8.06 -3.48 6.14
N ILE A 95 -7.74 -2.30 6.68
CA ILE A 95 -6.37 -1.90 7.04
C ILE A 95 -5.91 -2.62 8.32
N GLY A 96 -6.77 -2.73 9.32
CA GLY A 96 -6.41 -3.31 10.61
C GLY A 96 -6.11 -4.80 10.54
N ARG A 97 -6.81 -5.54 9.67
CA ARG A 97 -6.62 -6.99 9.53
C ARG A 97 -5.16 -7.41 9.29
N PRO A 98 -4.43 -6.82 8.32
CA PRO A 98 -3.01 -7.13 8.14
C PRO A 98 -2.06 -6.37 9.06
N LEU A 99 -2.48 -5.28 9.71
CA LEU A 99 -1.56 -4.39 10.43
C LEU A 99 -1.46 -4.68 11.92
N ILE A 100 -2.60 -4.84 12.60
CA ILE A 100 -2.67 -4.79 14.07
C ILE A 100 -1.85 -5.91 14.71
N GLY A 101 -1.85 -7.11 14.12
CA GLY A 101 -1.11 -8.25 14.67
C GLY A 101 0.42 -8.11 14.59
N HIS A 102 0.92 -7.09 13.87
CA HIS A 102 2.34 -6.81 13.75
C HIS A 102 2.77 -5.60 14.57
N LEU A 103 1.85 -4.81 15.16
CA LEU A 103 2.22 -3.64 15.94
C LEU A 103 2.60 -4.04 17.37
N ALA A 104 3.74 -3.55 17.85
CA ALA A 104 4.10 -3.64 19.26
C ALA A 104 3.19 -2.74 20.12
N GLU A 105 3.18 -2.97 21.43
CA GLU A 105 2.37 -2.18 22.37
C GLU A 105 2.82 -0.71 22.45
N ASP A 106 4.12 -0.46 22.26
CA ASP A 106 4.73 0.88 22.23
C ASP A 106 4.77 1.47 20.81
N ALA A 107 4.11 0.84 19.83
CA ALA A 107 4.10 1.32 18.46
C ALA A 107 3.22 2.56 18.31
N GLU A 108 3.75 3.55 17.62
CA GLU A 108 3.10 4.78 17.26
C GLU A 108 2.93 4.86 15.75
N LEU A 109 1.69 5.10 15.31
CA LEU A 109 1.35 5.11 13.90
C LEU A 109 1.48 6.51 13.31
N PHE A 110 2.20 6.66 12.20
CA PHE A 110 2.32 7.90 11.45
C PHE A 110 1.63 7.78 10.08
N THR A 111 0.63 8.63 9.81
CA THR A 111 -0.25 8.48 8.64
C THR A 111 -0.61 9.82 7.99
N ASP A 112 -1.23 9.77 6.80
CA ASP A 112 -1.79 10.95 6.11
C ASP A 112 -3.05 11.55 6.78
N GLY A 113 -3.54 10.92 7.86
CA GLY A 113 -4.73 11.35 8.59
C GLY A 113 -6.05 10.88 7.97
N ALA A 114 -6.05 9.86 7.11
CA ALA A 114 -7.30 9.28 6.63
C ALA A 114 -8.17 8.78 7.81
N SER A 115 -9.49 8.97 7.70
CA SER A 115 -10.45 8.65 8.78
C SER A 115 -10.42 7.19 9.23
N ALA A 116 -9.98 6.29 8.35
CA ALA A 116 -9.80 4.88 8.64
C ALA A 116 -8.70 4.63 9.68
N TYR A 117 -7.56 5.33 9.59
CA TYR A 117 -6.49 5.27 10.58
C TYR A 117 -6.94 5.85 11.92
N CYS A 118 -7.65 6.98 11.90
CA CYS A 118 -8.22 7.56 13.13
C CYS A 118 -9.18 6.59 13.84
N THR A 119 -10.03 5.90 13.07
CA THR A 119 -10.99 4.92 13.61
C THR A 119 -10.27 3.68 14.15
N LEU A 120 -9.26 3.20 13.42
CA LEU A 120 -8.43 2.07 13.82
C LEU A 120 -7.66 2.36 15.11
N ALA A 121 -7.01 3.52 15.19
CA ALA A 121 -6.24 3.95 16.35
C ALA A 121 -7.13 4.03 17.61
N LYS A 122 -8.30 4.68 17.51
CA LYS A 122 -9.27 4.74 18.61
C LYS A 122 -9.76 3.37 19.07
N LYS A 123 -9.99 2.45 18.12
CA LYS A 123 -10.50 1.11 18.43
C LYS A 123 -9.46 0.25 19.16
N HIS A 124 -8.18 0.43 18.84
CA HIS A 124 -7.09 -0.41 19.34
C HIS A 124 -6.18 0.29 20.35
N GLY A 125 -6.48 1.54 20.74
CA GLY A 125 -5.70 2.30 21.71
C GLY A 125 -4.31 2.70 21.22
N ILE A 126 -4.11 2.82 19.91
CA ILE A 126 -2.80 3.09 19.30
C ILE A 126 -2.56 4.61 19.24
N GLU A 127 -1.37 5.07 19.58
CA GLU A 127 -0.98 6.47 19.39
C GLU A 127 -0.90 6.80 17.90
N LEU A 128 -1.56 7.88 17.47
CA LEU A 128 -1.64 8.27 16.06
C LEU A 128 -1.07 9.68 15.87
N ARG A 129 0.01 9.76 15.10
CA ARG A 129 0.54 11.02 14.54
C ARG A 129 0.07 11.18 13.10
N ILE A 130 -0.41 12.38 12.80
CA ILE A 130 -0.90 12.74 11.48
C ILE A 130 0.11 13.69 10.84
N ALA A 131 0.52 13.39 9.61
CA ALA A 131 1.36 14.28 8.84
C ALA A 131 0.63 15.63 8.61
N PRO A 132 1.30 16.77 8.81
CA PRO A 132 0.67 18.07 8.62
C PRO A 132 0.26 18.26 7.16
N ARG A 133 -1.02 18.57 6.95
CA ARG A 133 -1.59 18.86 5.64
C ARG A 133 -1.23 20.30 5.21
N SER A 134 0.02 20.60 4.85
CA SER A 134 0.32 21.91 4.27
C SER A 134 1.44 21.92 3.24
N VAL A 135 1.09 22.41 2.05
CA VAL A 135 1.96 22.76 0.91
C VAL A 135 2.89 23.95 1.23
N LYS A 136 2.78 24.61 2.41
CA LYS A 136 3.52 25.86 2.72
C LYS A 136 4.34 25.88 4.01
N HIS A 137 4.37 24.81 4.81
CA HIS A 137 5.23 24.76 6.00
C HIS A 137 6.26 23.63 5.88
N LYS A 138 7.45 23.97 5.38
CA LYS A 138 8.65 23.14 5.58
C LYS A 138 9.03 23.23 7.06
N THR A 139 8.50 22.31 7.87
CA THR A 139 9.03 22.09 9.21
C THR A 139 10.42 21.48 9.07
N LYS A 140 11.43 22.12 9.67
CA LYS A 140 12.78 21.55 9.82
C LYS A 140 12.68 20.26 10.64
N GLY A 141 12.75 19.12 9.98
CA GLY A 141 12.77 17.80 10.60
C GLY A 141 12.73 16.71 9.53
N ALA A 142 13.54 15.66 9.70
CA ALA A 142 13.81 14.62 8.70
C ALA A 142 12.61 13.69 8.41
N LEU A 143 11.53 14.22 7.84
CA LEU A 143 10.36 13.48 7.38
C LEU A 143 10.15 13.78 5.90
N HIS A 144 10.92 13.10 5.05
CA HIS A 144 10.74 13.13 3.60
C HIS A 144 9.83 11.99 3.17
N ILE A 145 8.58 12.30 2.83
CA ILE A 145 7.73 11.40 2.04
C ILE A 145 8.15 11.60 0.58
N THR A 146 8.96 10.69 0.03
CA THR A 146 9.34 10.74 -1.38
C THR A 146 8.18 10.20 -2.21
N THR A 147 7.31 11.09 -2.68
CA THR A 147 6.39 10.74 -3.77
C THR A 147 7.20 10.75 -5.06
N SER A 148 7.54 9.59 -5.61
CA SER A 148 8.16 9.51 -6.94
C SER A 148 7.11 9.84 -8.00
N THR A 149 6.99 11.10 -8.38
CA THR A 149 6.31 11.46 -9.64
C THR A 149 7.24 11.09 -10.78
N PRO A 150 6.81 10.29 -11.78
CA PRO A 150 7.62 10.07 -12.97
C PRO A 150 7.71 11.39 -13.73
N THR A 151 8.92 11.95 -13.78
CA THR A 151 9.29 13.05 -14.67
C THR A 151 9.08 12.60 -16.12
N THR A 152 8.15 13.25 -16.81
CA THR A 152 8.06 13.16 -18.28
C THR A 152 9.06 14.17 -18.81
N GLY A 153 10.22 13.68 -19.26
CA GLY A 153 11.19 14.48 -20.00
C GLY A 153 10.66 14.77 -21.40
N GLY A 154 10.82 16.03 -21.83
CA GLY A 154 10.81 16.43 -23.23
C GLY A 154 12.22 16.46 -23.78
#